data_AF-A0A2N9NVB7-F1
#
_entry.id   AF-A0A2N9NVB7-F1
#
_cell.length_a   1.000
_cell.length_b   1.000
_cell.length_c   1.000
_cell.angle_alpha   90.00
_cell.angle_beta   90.00
_cell.angle_gamma   90.00
#
_symmetry.space_group_name_H-M   'P 1'
#
loop_
_entity.id
_entity.type
_entity.pdbx_description
1 polymer ?
#
loop_
_entity_poly.entity_id
_entity_poly.type
_entity_poly.pdbx_seq_one_letter_code
_entity_poly.pdbx_strand_id
1 'polypeptide(L)'
;MQAFLEYVVKGLVDHPDEATVTPVVKDALTIYEVRMHPDDVGKVIGRQGITINAIRSLLLAGSAKKGLRCTMEIVEEKPKA
;
A
#
# COMPACT_ATOMS: atom_id res chain seq x y z
N MET A 1 1.77 10.27 -3.84
CA MET A 1 2.64 9.10 -3.60
C MET A 1 2.08 7.81 -4.19
N GLN A 2 0.84 7.82 -4.69
CA GLN A 2 0.17 6.69 -5.34
C GLN A 2 1.03 5.95 -6.39
N ALA A 3 1.57 6.65 -7.39
CA ALA A 3 2.36 6.01 -8.45
C ALA A 3 3.56 5.20 -7.94
N PHE A 4 4.17 5.61 -6.83
CA PHE A 4 5.24 4.85 -6.18
C PHE A 4 4.71 3.54 -5.59
N LEU A 5 3.58 3.59 -4.87
CA LEU A 5 2.96 2.39 -4.32
C LEU A 5 2.46 1.45 -5.40
N GLU A 6 1.84 1.96 -6.47
CA GLU A 6 1.41 1.14 -7.60
C GLU A 6 2.60 0.44 -8.26
N TYR A 7 3.69 1.16 -8.52
CA TYR A 7 4.91 0.58 -9.07
C TYR A 7 5.48 -0.54 -8.19
N VAL A 8 5.60 -0.28 -6.88
CA VAL A 8 6.19 -1.25 -5.95
C VAL A 8 5.27 -2.45 -5.76
N VAL A 9 3.98 -2.24 -5.49
CA VAL A 9 3.02 -3.33 -5.23
C VAL A 9 2.87 -4.19 -6.47
N LYS A 10 2.64 -3.60 -7.65
CA LYS A 10 2.49 -4.38 -8.90
C LYS A 10 3.76 -5.17 -9.26
N GLY A 11 4.94 -4.70 -8.85
CA GLY A 11 6.19 -5.43 -9.05
C GLY A 11 6.44 -6.59 -8.09
N LEU A 12 5.64 -6.73 -7.02
CA LEU A 12 5.83 -7.74 -5.97
C LEU A 12 4.81 -8.89 -6.00
N VAL A 13 3.78 -8.79 -6.82
CA VAL A 13 2.60 -9.65 -6.82
C VAL A 13 2.50 -10.46 -8.12
N ASP A 14 1.82 -11.61 -8.08
CA ASP A 14 1.59 -12.42 -9.29
C ASP A 14 0.37 -11.92 -10.07
N HIS A 15 -0.58 -11.24 -9.41
CA HIS A 15 -1.78 -10.67 -10.01
C HIS A 15 -1.73 -9.13 -10.02
N PRO A 16 -0.86 -8.50 -10.83
CA PRO A 16 -0.67 -7.04 -10.83
C PRO A 16 -1.91 -6.26 -11.29
N ASP A 17 -2.79 -6.89 -12.05
CA ASP A 17 -4.03 -6.29 -12.54
C ASP A 17 -5.11 -6.18 -11.43
N GLU A 18 -5.01 -7.03 -10.40
CA GLU A 18 -5.90 -7.01 -9.24
C GLU A 18 -5.37 -6.11 -8.11
N ALA A 19 -4.11 -5.65 -8.23
CA ALA A 19 -3.51 -4.72 -7.29
C ALA A 19 -3.96 -3.28 -7.57
N THR A 20 -4.81 -2.74 -6.70
CA THR A 20 -5.32 -1.37 -6.77
C THR A 20 -4.90 -0.55 -5.55
N VAL A 21 -4.63 0.74 -5.77
CA VAL A 21 -4.24 1.68 -4.73
C VAL A 21 -5.21 2.85 -4.74
N THR A 22 -5.96 3.01 -3.66
CA THR A 22 -6.97 4.07 -3.52
C THR A 22 -6.56 5.06 -2.43
N PRO A 23 -6.39 6.35 -2.73
CA PRO A 23 -6.11 7.36 -1.72
C PRO A 23 -7.39 7.72 -0.95
N VAL A 24 -7.33 7.63 0.37
CA VAL A 24 -8.35 8.11 1.30
C VAL A 24 -7.75 9.25 2.13
N VAL A 25 -8.26 10.46 1.95
CA VAL A 25 -7.79 11.64 2.67
C VAL A 25 -8.61 11.78 3.96
N LYS A 26 -7.92 11.76 5.11
CA LYS A 26 -8.49 12.06 6.43
C LYS A 26 -7.68 13.19 7.06
N ASP A 27 -8.30 14.35 7.23
CA ASP A 27 -7.65 15.56 7.71
C ASP A 27 -6.38 15.90 6.91
N ALA A 28 -5.22 15.84 7.56
CA ALA A 28 -3.90 16.07 6.96
C ALA A 28 -3.13 14.77 6.62
N LEU A 29 -3.78 13.60 6.72
CA LEU A 29 -3.19 12.29 6.48
C LEU A 29 -3.83 11.64 5.24
N THR A 30 -3.01 11.27 4.26
CA THR A 30 -3.45 10.40 3.16
C THR A 30 -3.18 8.94 3.51
N ILE A 31 -4.22 8.13 3.61
CA ILE A 31 -4.13 6.68 3.76
C ILE A 31 -4.28 6.08 2.37
N TYR A 32 -3.27 5.35 1.91
CA TYR A 32 -3.38 4.58 0.67
C TYR A 32 -3.91 3.18 1.00
N GLU A 33 -5.17 2.94 0.68
CA GLU A 33 -5.78 1.63 0.76
C GLU A 33 -5.29 0.79 -0.42
N VAL A 34 -4.64 -0.33 -0.13
CA VAL A 34 -4.14 -1.27 -1.13
C VAL A 34 -5.00 -2.51 -1.08
N ARG A 35 -5.62 -2.84 -2.21
CA ARG A 35 -6.36 -4.09 -2.42
C ARG A 35 -5.62 -4.91 -3.45
N MET A 36 -5.60 -6.21 -3.27
CA MET A 36 -4.92 -7.16 -4.15
C MET A 36 -5.53 -8.55 -3.99
N HIS A 37 -5.16 -9.47 -4.88
CA HIS A 37 -5.52 -10.87 -4.76
C HIS A 37 -5.05 -11.44 -3.41
N PRO A 38 -5.86 -12.28 -2.72
CA PRO A 38 -5.50 -12.82 -1.39
C PRO A 38 -4.13 -13.53 -1.35
N ASP A 39 -3.77 -14.25 -2.40
CA ASP A 39 -2.48 -14.97 -2.50
C ASP A 39 -1.26 -14.04 -2.55
N ASP A 40 -1.47 -12.77 -2.91
CA ASP A 40 -0.41 -11.77 -3.03
C ASP A 40 -0.17 -10.96 -1.75
N VAL A 41 -1.14 -10.97 -0.82
CA VAL A 41 -1.04 -10.27 0.47
C VAL A 41 0.21 -10.72 1.23
N GLY A 42 0.46 -12.03 1.27
CA GLY A 42 1.63 -12.59 1.95
C GLY A 42 2.97 -12.08 1.39
N LYS A 43 3.04 -11.84 0.07
CA LYS A 43 4.26 -11.34 -0.60
C LYS A 43 4.56 -9.89 -0.26
N VAL A 44 3.52 -9.06 -0.22
CA VAL A 44 3.64 -7.63 0.13
C VAL A 44 3.94 -7.45 1.61
N ILE A 45 3.33 -8.25 2.49
CA ILE A 45 3.67 -8.25 3.91
C ILE A 45 5.14 -8.68 4.08
N GLY A 46 5.51 -9.77 3.41
CA GLY A 46 6.83 -10.37 3.53
C GLY A 46 7.08 -11.01 4.89
N ARG A 47 8.24 -11.65 5.04
CA ARG A 47 8.59 -12.36 6.27
C ARG A 47 8.60 -11.40 7.46
N GLN A 48 7.81 -11.70 8.50
CA GLN A 48 7.68 -10.86 9.70
C GLN A 48 7.29 -9.38 9.42
N GLY A 49 6.67 -9.10 8.27
CA GLY A 49 6.31 -7.74 7.90
C GLY A 49 7.48 -6.86 7.42
N ILE A 50 8.66 -7.45 7.15
CA ILE A 50 9.85 -6.68 6.73
C ILE A 50 9.57 -5.88 5.45
N THR A 51 8.95 -6.49 4.45
CA THR A 51 8.66 -5.85 3.16
C THR A 51 7.69 -4.68 3.33
N ILE A 52 6.54 -4.89 3.96
CA ILE A 52 5.55 -3.82 4.16
C ILE A 52 6.10 -2.67 5.01
N ASN A 53 6.93 -2.97 6.01
CA ASN A 53 7.56 -1.94 6.84
C ASN A 53 8.62 -1.13 6.07
N ALA A 54 9.37 -1.76 5.16
CA ALA A 54 10.28 -1.06 4.26
C ALA A 54 9.51 -0.13 3.31
N ILE A 55 8.40 -0.61 2.72
CA ILE A 55 7.55 0.21 1.85
C ILE A 55 7.00 1.42 2.60
N ARG A 56 6.47 1.22 3.83
CA ARG A 56 5.98 2.31 4.69
C ARG A 56 7.08 3.33 5.02
N SER A 57 8.30 2.86 5.30
CA SER A 57 9.44 3.74 5.58
C SER A 57 9.80 4.62 4.38
N LEU A 58 9.82 4.03 3.17
CA LEU A 58 10.04 4.77 1.93
C LEU A 58 8.90 5.76 1.63
N LEU A 59 7.65 5.34 1.90
CA LEU A 59 6.48 6.19 1.75
C LEU A 59 6.57 7.42 2.66
N LEU A 60 6.93 7.23 3.94
CA LEU A 60 7.11 8.31 4.91
C LEU A 60 8.24 9.26 4.50
N ALA A 61 9.40 8.72 4.12
CA ALA A 61 10.55 9.52 3.69
C ALA A 61 10.24 10.32 2.41
N GLY A 62 9.57 9.70 1.44
CA GLY A 62 9.19 10.33 0.18
C GLY A 62 8.08 11.38 0.34
N SER A 63 7.13 11.16 1.25
CA SER A 63 6.05 12.10 1.50
C SER A 63 6.50 13.30 2.31
N ALA A 64 7.38 13.09 3.29
CA ALA A 64 7.96 14.16 4.11
C ALA A 64 8.68 15.21 3.23
N LYS A 65 9.42 14.76 2.20
CA LYS A 65 10.05 15.66 1.22
C LYS A 65 9.05 16.51 0.43
N LYS A 66 7.78 16.08 0.36
CA LYS A 66 6.69 16.80 -0.33
C LYS A 66 5.78 17.58 0.64
N GLY A 67 6.11 17.62 1.93
CA GLY A 67 5.25 18.23 2.96
C GLY A 67 3.95 17.46 3.21
N LEU A 68 3.86 16.19 2.77
CA LEU A 68 2.68 15.35 2.90
C LEU A 68 2.88 14.32 4.00
N ARG A 69 1.81 14.03 4.75
CA ARG A 69 1.75 12.86 5.62
C ARG A 69 0.96 11.78 4.93
N CYS A 70 1.56 10.61 4.75
CA CYS A 70 0.83 9.47 4.24
C CYS A 70 1.31 8.13 4.80
N THR A 71 0.40 7.16 4.81
CA THR A 71 0.63 5.77 5.20
C THR A 71 -0.08 4.84 4.22
N MET A 72 0.12 3.53 4.36
CA MET A 72 -0.60 2.52 3.58
C MET A 72 -1.21 1.44 4.49
N GLU A 73 -2.37 0.94 4.05
CA GLU A 73 -3.11 -0.15 4.69
C GLU A 73 -3.51 -1.16 3.63
N ILE A 74 -3.39 -2.45 3.95
CA ILE A 74 -3.94 -3.52 3.12
C ILE A 74 -5.38 -3.71 3.56
N VAL A 75 -6.32 -3.62 2.61
CA VAL A 75 -7.75 -3.77 2.88
C VAL A 75 -8.20 -5.10 2.34
N GLU A 76 -8.66 -5.97 3.24
CA GLU A 76 -9.41 -7.17 2.87
C GLU A 76 -10.86 -6.76 2.64
N GLU A 77 -11.44 -7.11 1.49
CA GLU A 77 -12.89 -6.98 1.33
C GLU A 77 -13.57 -7.97 2.29
N LYS A 78 -14.12 -7.46 3.41
CA LYS A 78 -15.16 -8.21 4.10
C LYS A 78 -16.35 -8.27 3.14
N PRO A 79 -16.83 -9.47 2.75
CA PRO A 79 -18.03 -9.56 1.94
C PRO A 79 -19.15 -8.80 2.68
N LYS A 80 -19.83 -7.89 1.99
CA LYS A 80 -21.05 -7.28 2.50
C LYS A 80 -22.02 -8.43 2.76
N ALA A 81 -22.35 -8.63 4.04
CA ALA A 81 -23.39 -9.56 4.47
C ALA A 81 -24.75 -9.19 3.85
#